data_AF-A0A0A9YWY8-F1
#
_entry.id   AF-A0A0A9YWY8-F1
#
_cell.length_a   1.000
_cell.length_b   1.000
_cell.length_c   1.000
_cell.angle_alpha   90.00
_cell.angle_beta   90.00
_cell.angle_gamma   90.00
#
_symmetry.space_group_name_H-M   'P 1'
#
loop_
_entity.id
_entity.type
_entity.pdbx_description
1 polymer ?
#
loop_
_entity_poly.entity_id
_entity_poly.type
_entity_poly.pdbx_seq_one_letter_code
_entity_poly.pdbx_strand_id
1 'polypeptide(L)'
;MKYTKTFAVTLCVTLLLTTAFTMATTSCTAGSNGCATCKADKSACETCKDGYFLTAPTCTPCVLPCATCSAGKTCTTCASGYYMKTTGSTTACDRCILNCKICNDTTTCTTCEPGYFVETTNSTTACAQCIQNCATCSDAKTCKTCKTGYKPDTKTNTCAKSDASASTPKAVMMFSCMVFLCTMFLMM
;
A
#
# COMPACT_ATOMS: atom_id res chain seq x y z
N MET A 1 -22.45 44.09 42.50
CA MET A 1 -21.51 43.20 41.80
C MET A 1 -22.30 42.15 41.01
N LYS A 2 -22.89 42.49 39.86
CA LYS A 2 -23.73 41.54 39.08
C LYS A 2 -23.44 41.52 37.57
N TYR A 3 -22.43 42.25 37.07
CA TYR A 3 -22.21 42.44 35.64
C TYR A 3 -20.97 41.75 35.05
N THR A 4 -20.12 41.12 35.85
CA THR A 4 -18.86 40.49 35.36
C THR A 4 -19.00 39.03 34.91
N LYS A 5 -20.08 38.31 35.26
CA LYS A 5 -20.29 36.93 34.80
C LYS A 5 -20.98 36.83 33.44
N THR A 6 -21.85 37.76 33.07
CA THR A 6 -22.64 37.68 31.83
C THR A 6 -21.82 38.06 30.59
N PHE A 7 -20.90 39.01 30.70
CA PHE A 7 -20.07 39.46 29.57
C PHE A 7 -19.04 38.41 29.11
N ALA A 8 -18.48 37.64 30.06
CA ALA A 8 -17.51 36.59 29.76
C ALA A 8 -18.16 35.39 29.04
N VAL A 9 -19.43 35.08 29.35
CA VAL A 9 -20.17 33.98 28.70
C VAL A 9 -20.55 34.35 27.26
N THR A 10 -20.98 35.59 27.01
CA THR A 10 -21.34 36.05 25.66
C THR A 10 -20.13 36.10 24.72
N LEU A 11 -18.96 36.57 25.21
CA LEU A 11 -17.73 36.64 24.41
C LEU A 11 -17.18 35.24 24.05
N CYS A 12 -17.33 34.28 24.97
CA CYS A 12 -16.89 32.88 24.77
C CYS A 12 -17.79 32.12 23.77
N VAL A 13 -19.11 32.36 23.81
CA VAL A 13 -20.06 31.76 22.86
C VAL A 13 -19.87 32.32 21.44
N THR A 14 -19.54 33.61 21.29
CA THR A 14 -19.21 34.18 19.96
C THR A 14 -17.88 33.68 19.41
N LEU A 15 -16.89 33.39 20.27
CA LEU A 15 -15.58 32.85 19.83
C LEU A 15 -15.67 31.36 19.41
N LEU A 16 -16.59 30.59 20.01
CA LEU A 16 -16.87 29.21 19.64
C LEU A 16 -17.69 29.12 18.33
N LEU A 17 -18.58 30.08 18.08
CA LEU A 17 -19.36 30.14 16.84
C LEU A 17 -18.54 30.58 15.62
N THR A 18 -17.49 31.41 15.80
CA THR A 18 -16.59 31.81 14.70
C THR A 18 -15.53 30.77 14.38
N THR A 19 -15.10 29.96 15.37
CA THR A 19 -14.17 28.84 15.15
C THR A 19 -14.86 27.57 14.64
N ALA A 20 -16.18 27.45 14.82
CA ALA A 20 -16.98 26.35 14.27
C ALA A 20 -17.46 26.55 12.81
N PHE A 21 -17.30 27.75 12.22
CA PHE A 21 -17.90 28.08 10.91
C PHE A 21 -16.97 28.01 9.69
N THR A 22 -15.77 27.43 9.80
CA THR A 22 -14.88 27.24 8.61
C THR A 22 -14.41 25.81 8.39
N MET A 23 -15.13 24.81 8.90
CA MET A 23 -15.13 23.49 8.26
C MET A 23 -16.19 23.42 7.15
N ALA A 24 -16.27 24.47 6.33
CA ALA A 24 -16.94 24.34 5.05
C ALA A 24 -16.06 23.43 4.20
N THR A 25 -16.45 22.17 4.06
CA THR A 25 -15.99 21.36 2.93
C THR A 25 -16.29 22.17 1.68
N THR A 26 -15.26 22.76 1.09
CA THR A 26 -15.34 23.59 -0.12
C THR A 26 -15.66 22.69 -1.32
N SER A 27 -16.88 22.18 -1.35
CA SER A 27 -17.45 21.51 -2.50
C SER A 27 -17.76 22.60 -3.54
N CYS A 28 -17.10 22.55 -4.71
CA CYS A 28 -17.39 23.50 -5.79
C CYS A 28 -18.85 23.32 -6.24
N THR A 29 -19.53 24.42 -6.59
CA THR A 29 -20.93 24.36 -7.02
C THR A 29 -21.06 23.81 -8.45
N ALA A 30 -20.00 23.89 -9.25
CA ALA A 30 -19.92 23.28 -10.58
C ALA A 30 -19.67 21.77 -10.51
N GLY A 31 -20.71 20.95 -10.24
CA GLY A 31 -20.78 19.51 -10.55
C GLY A 31 -19.51 18.68 -10.26
N SER A 32 -18.78 18.97 -9.18
CA SER A 32 -17.33 18.75 -9.12
C SER A 32 -16.92 17.35 -8.68
N ASN A 33 -17.02 16.38 -9.59
CA ASN A 33 -16.24 15.16 -9.45
C ASN A 33 -14.78 15.49 -9.81
N GLY A 34 -13.84 15.16 -8.92
CA GLY A 34 -12.40 15.29 -9.19
C GLY A 34 -11.78 16.69 -9.09
N CYS A 35 -12.48 17.72 -8.63
CA CYS A 35 -11.87 19.04 -8.38
C CYS A 35 -11.12 19.07 -7.03
N ALA A 36 -9.91 19.62 -7.00
CA ALA A 36 -9.08 19.79 -5.80
C ALA A 36 -9.22 21.20 -5.21
N THR A 37 -9.19 22.25 -6.06
CA THR A 37 -9.44 23.64 -5.63
C THR A 37 -10.37 24.35 -6.62
N CYS A 38 -11.20 25.26 -6.12
CA CYS A 38 -12.13 26.06 -6.92
C CYS A 38 -11.77 27.55 -6.86
N LYS A 39 -12.26 28.31 -7.84
CA LYS A 39 -12.30 29.77 -7.78
C LYS A 39 -13.04 30.26 -6.53
N ALA A 40 -12.77 31.51 -6.14
CA ALA A 40 -13.38 32.15 -4.98
C ALA A 40 -14.93 32.17 -5.00
N ASP A 41 -15.52 32.34 -6.19
CA ASP A 41 -16.97 32.29 -6.43
C ASP A 41 -17.53 30.86 -6.56
N LYS A 42 -16.68 29.84 -6.46
CA LYS A 42 -16.97 28.40 -6.60
C LYS A 42 -17.53 27.99 -7.96
N SER A 43 -17.52 28.89 -8.94
CA SER A 43 -18.13 28.69 -10.27
C SER A 43 -17.30 27.81 -11.19
N ALA A 44 -16.01 27.68 -10.92
CA ALA A 44 -15.08 26.89 -11.72
C ALA A 44 -14.01 26.20 -10.86
N CYS A 45 -13.54 25.07 -11.34
CA CYS A 45 -12.35 24.42 -10.81
C CYS A 45 -11.07 25.14 -11.26
N GLU A 46 -10.10 25.27 -10.37
CA GLU A 46 -8.75 25.79 -10.66
C GLU A 46 -7.72 24.66 -10.76
N THR A 47 -7.82 23.65 -9.90
CA THR A 47 -6.94 22.48 -9.93
C THR A 47 -7.73 21.19 -9.75
N CYS A 48 -7.30 20.13 -10.44
CA CYS A 48 -7.93 18.82 -10.36
C CYS A 48 -7.17 17.90 -9.40
N LYS A 49 -7.90 16.96 -8.80
CA LYS A 49 -7.31 15.83 -8.05
C LYS A 49 -6.53 14.94 -9.00
N ASP A 50 -5.60 14.16 -8.46
CA ASP A 50 -4.91 13.11 -9.21
C ASP A 50 -5.92 12.19 -9.93
N GLY A 51 -5.57 11.77 -11.15
CA GLY A 51 -6.47 11.03 -12.03
C GLY A 51 -7.45 11.91 -12.82
N TYR A 52 -7.39 13.24 -12.71
CA TYR A 52 -8.23 14.16 -13.47
C TYR A 52 -7.39 15.28 -14.13
N PHE A 53 -7.92 15.84 -15.22
CA PHE A 53 -7.35 17.00 -15.90
C PHE A 53 -8.38 18.13 -16.05
N LEU A 54 -7.87 19.36 -16.07
CA LEU A 54 -8.72 20.55 -16.11
C LEU A 54 -9.35 20.72 -17.49
N THR A 55 -10.68 20.64 -17.53
CA THR A 55 -11.53 21.01 -18.67
C THR A 55 -12.47 22.09 -18.18
N ALA A 56 -11.95 23.32 -18.02
CA ALA A 56 -12.66 24.43 -17.39
C ALA A 56 -14.10 24.56 -17.91
N PRO A 57 -15.11 24.64 -17.02
CA PRO A 57 -15.01 24.87 -15.57
C PRO A 57 -14.86 23.60 -14.71
N THR A 58 -14.70 22.42 -15.32
CA THR A 58 -14.76 21.11 -14.64
C THR A 58 -13.46 20.32 -14.70
N CYS A 59 -13.40 19.21 -13.98
CA CYS A 59 -12.33 18.22 -14.07
C CYS A 59 -12.87 16.96 -14.75
N THR A 60 -12.14 16.48 -15.75
CA THR A 60 -12.49 15.25 -16.49
C THR A 60 -11.50 14.16 -16.08
N PRO A 61 -11.94 12.91 -15.84
CA PRO A 61 -11.03 11.84 -15.47
C PRO A 61 -10.06 11.53 -16.62
N CYS A 62 -8.83 11.18 -16.26
CA CYS A 62 -7.85 10.63 -17.17
C CYS A 62 -8.29 9.25 -17.68
N VAL A 63 -7.94 8.94 -18.93
CA VAL A 63 -8.15 7.59 -19.46
C VAL A 63 -7.17 6.64 -18.78
N LEU A 64 -7.68 5.56 -18.19
CA LEU A 64 -6.83 4.50 -17.64
C LEU A 64 -5.98 3.88 -18.76
N PRO A 65 -4.70 3.56 -18.52
CA PRO A 65 -4.02 3.48 -17.22
C PRO A 65 -3.17 4.71 -16.86
N CYS A 66 -3.46 5.90 -17.37
CA CYS A 66 -2.78 7.12 -16.91
C CYS A 66 -3.16 7.42 -15.44
N ALA A 67 -2.17 7.68 -14.58
CA ALA A 67 -2.40 8.22 -13.23
C ALA A 67 -2.61 9.74 -13.26
N THR A 68 -1.90 10.43 -14.15
CA THR A 68 -2.15 11.84 -14.48
C THR A 68 -2.03 12.01 -15.99
N CYS A 69 -2.71 13.01 -16.54
CA CYS A 69 -2.76 13.23 -17.98
C CYS A 69 -2.93 14.71 -18.35
N SER A 70 -2.55 15.06 -19.57
CA SER A 70 -2.91 16.29 -20.25
C SER A 70 -3.92 15.99 -21.37
N ALA A 71 -4.92 16.85 -21.52
CA ALA A 71 -6.00 16.72 -22.52
C ALA A 71 -6.69 15.33 -22.53
N GLY A 72 -6.71 14.63 -21.40
CA GLY A 72 -7.37 13.33 -21.21
C GLY A 72 -6.69 12.12 -21.84
N LYS A 73 -5.89 12.30 -22.90
CA LYS A 73 -5.29 11.20 -23.69
C LYS A 73 -3.78 11.11 -23.62
N THR A 74 -3.09 12.19 -23.24
CA THR A 74 -1.64 12.22 -23.16
C THR A 74 -1.24 11.96 -21.71
N CYS A 75 -0.71 10.79 -21.38
CA CYS A 75 -0.35 10.49 -20.01
C CYS A 75 0.86 11.33 -19.58
N THR A 76 0.80 11.96 -18.40
CA THR A 76 1.94 12.64 -17.76
C THR A 76 2.59 11.75 -16.70
N THR A 77 1.82 10.86 -16.08
CA THR A 77 2.33 9.75 -15.26
C THR A 77 1.46 8.51 -15.44
N CYS A 78 2.03 7.33 -15.16
CA CYS A 78 1.34 6.06 -15.27
C CYS A 78 0.91 5.53 -13.89
N ALA A 79 -0.18 4.77 -13.87
CA ALA A 79 -0.57 4.03 -12.67
C ALA A 79 0.50 3.00 -12.29
N SER A 80 0.50 2.58 -11.02
CA SER A 80 1.37 1.49 -10.54
C SER A 80 1.20 0.24 -11.42
N GLY A 81 2.31 -0.42 -11.77
CA GLY A 81 2.32 -1.56 -12.70
C GLY A 81 2.32 -1.18 -14.19
N TYR A 82 2.46 0.11 -14.52
CA TYR A 82 2.60 0.61 -15.90
C TYR A 82 3.80 1.56 -16.01
N TYR A 83 4.40 1.62 -17.20
CA TYR A 83 5.49 2.53 -17.53
C TYR A 83 5.13 3.44 -18.69
N MET A 84 5.85 4.57 -18.78
CA MET A 84 5.63 5.57 -19.82
C MET A 84 6.19 5.09 -21.15
N LYS A 85 5.35 5.04 -22.18
CA LYS A 85 5.71 4.70 -23.55
C LYS A 85 5.40 5.88 -24.47
N THR A 86 6.44 6.39 -25.11
CA THR A 86 6.32 7.50 -26.07
C THR A 86 6.25 6.95 -27.49
N THR A 87 5.22 7.33 -28.24
CA THR A 87 5.08 7.02 -29.68
C THR A 87 4.88 8.33 -30.42
N GLY A 88 5.90 8.76 -31.17
CA GLY A 88 5.93 10.09 -31.79
C GLY A 88 5.84 11.19 -30.73
N SER A 89 4.86 12.08 -30.85
CA SER A 89 4.59 13.17 -29.89
C SER A 89 3.57 12.80 -28.80
N THR A 90 3.12 11.55 -28.76
CA THR A 90 2.12 11.08 -27.79
C THR A 90 2.74 10.18 -26.73
N THR A 91 2.34 10.39 -25.48
CA THR A 91 2.72 9.56 -24.35
C THR A 91 1.53 8.73 -23.88
N ALA A 92 1.76 7.44 -23.75
CA ALA A 92 0.79 6.46 -23.26
C ALA A 92 1.44 5.61 -22.15
N CYS A 93 0.63 4.82 -21.47
CA CYS A 93 1.10 3.92 -20.43
C CYS A 93 0.95 2.47 -20.91
N ASP A 94 2.06 1.72 -20.88
CA ASP A 94 2.09 0.31 -21.25
C ASP A 94 2.38 -0.54 -20.01
N ARG A 95 1.95 -1.80 -20.01
CA ARG A 95 1.97 -2.64 -18.80
C ARG A 95 3.39 -3.11 -18.49
N CYS A 96 3.75 -3.11 -17.22
CA CYS A 96 4.97 -3.76 -16.76
C CYS A 96 4.92 -5.29 -16.95
N ILE A 97 6.11 -5.92 -16.93
CA ILE A 97 6.24 -7.37 -16.84
C ILE A 97 5.46 -7.90 -15.61
N LEU A 98 5.01 -9.16 -15.69
CA LEU A 98 4.18 -9.77 -14.65
C LEU A 98 4.82 -9.66 -13.25
N ASN A 99 3.98 -9.35 -12.26
CA ASN A 99 4.36 -9.16 -10.84
C ASN A 99 5.33 -8.00 -10.58
N CYS A 100 5.55 -7.12 -11.56
CA CYS A 100 6.34 -5.92 -11.41
C CYS A 100 5.48 -4.70 -11.09
N LYS A 101 5.85 -3.99 -10.02
CA LYS A 101 5.19 -2.77 -9.56
C LYS A 101 5.73 -1.52 -10.27
N ILE A 102 7.04 -1.46 -10.46
CA ILE A 102 7.74 -0.35 -11.13
C ILE A 102 8.71 -0.93 -12.15
N CYS A 103 8.54 -0.54 -13.41
CA CYS A 103 9.39 -0.93 -14.52
C CYS A 103 9.70 0.27 -15.40
N ASN A 104 10.75 0.16 -16.22
CA ASN A 104 11.12 1.19 -17.20
C ASN A 104 10.76 0.79 -18.64
N ASP A 105 10.59 -0.52 -18.87
CA ASP A 105 10.29 -1.12 -20.16
C ASP A 105 9.66 -2.52 -19.93
N THR A 106 9.44 -3.27 -21.01
CA THR A 106 8.81 -4.60 -20.97
C THR A 106 9.69 -5.72 -20.38
N THR A 107 10.97 -5.46 -20.12
CA THR A 107 12.01 -6.42 -19.72
C THR A 107 12.74 -6.06 -18.43
N THR A 108 12.59 -4.82 -17.96
CA THR A 108 13.32 -4.29 -16.80
C THR A 108 12.38 -3.92 -15.66
N CYS A 109 12.32 -4.76 -14.63
CA CYS A 109 11.64 -4.47 -13.37
C CYS A 109 12.60 -3.94 -12.29
N THR A 110 12.29 -2.77 -11.73
CA THR A 110 13.07 -2.17 -10.64
C THR A 110 12.45 -2.41 -9.27
N THR A 111 11.14 -2.66 -9.20
CA THR A 111 10.45 -3.00 -7.95
C THR A 111 9.33 -3.99 -8.23
N CYS A 112 9.36 -5.13 -7.56
CA CYS A 112 8.31 -6.14 -7.64
C CYS A 112 7.14 -5.85 -6.71
N GLU A 113 6.00 -6.45 -7.00
CA GLU A 113 4.85 -6.44 -6.10
C GLU A 113 5.16 -7.19 -4.78
N PRO A 114 4.44 -6.90 -3.68
CA PRO A 114 4.62 -7.63 -2.43
C PRO A 114 4.56 -9.16 -2.61
N GLY A 115 5.46 -9.88 -1.96
CA GLY A 115 5.61 -11.32 -2.12
C GLY A 115 6.52 -11.76 -3.27
N TYR A 116 7.17 -10.81 -3.97
CA TYR A 116 8.15 -11.07 -5.03
C TYR A 116 9.45 -10.29 -4.79
N PHE A 117 10.54 -10.75 -5.37
CA PHE A 117 11.84 -10.06 -5.39
C PHE A 117 12.36 -9.94 -6.82
N VAL A 118 13.23 -8.95 -7.05
CA VAL A 118 13.84 -8.72 -8.36
C VAL A 118 14.92 -9.77 -8.59
N GLU A 119 14.79 -10.53 -9.67
CA GLU A 119 15.76 -11.51 -10.13
C GLU A 119 16.32 -11.08 -11.49
N THR A 120 17.65 -11.05 -11.61
CA THR A 120 18.34 -10.63 -12.83
C THR A 120 18.84 -11.86 -13.58
N THR A 121 18.38 -12.06 -14.82
CA THR A 121 18.83 -13.13 -15.71
C THR A 121 19.22 -12.56 -17.07
N ASN A 122 20.45 -12.83 -17.55
CA ASN A 122 20.91 -12.40 -18.88
C ASN A 122 20.60 -10.91 -19.18
N SER A 123 20.88 -10.03 -18.22
CA SER A 123 20.63 -8.58 -18.30
C SER A 123 19.16 -8.13 -18.33
N THR A 124 18.21 -9.04 -18.15
CA THR A 124 16.78 -8.72 -17.92
C THR A 124 16.45 -8.87 -16.44
N THR A 125 15.46 -8.13 -15.95
CA THR A 125 15.02 -8.20 -14.55
C THR A 125 13.56 -8.61 -14.49
N ALA A 126 13.31 -9.75 -13.85
CA ALA A 126 11.98 -10.30 -13.64
C ALA A 126 11.65 -10.34 -12.14
N CYS A 127 10.41 -10.68 -11.83
CA CYS A 127 9.94 -10.82 -10.45
C CYS A 127 9.70 -12.28 -10.11
N ALA A 128 10.59 -12.84 -9.30
CA ALA A 128 10.49 -14.19 -8.78
C ALA A 128 9.75 -14.17 -7.43
N GLN A 129 8.98 -15.22 -7.16
CA GLN A 129 8.17 -15.32 -5.96
C GLN A 129 9.04 -15.56 -4.72
N CYS A 130 8.72 -14.90 -3.61
CA CYS A 130 9.34 -15.17 -2.33
C CYS A 130 9.02 -16.58 -1.82
N ILE A 131 9.88 -17.07 -0.92
CA ILE A 131 9.63 -18.30 -0.16
C ILE A 131 8.25 -18.27 0.52
N GLN A 132 7.66 -19.46 0.70
CA GLN A 132 6.31 -19.59 1.25
C GLN A 132 6.15 -18.83 2.58
N ASN A 133 4.97 -18.23 2.77
CA ASN A 133 4.60 -17.43 3.95
C ASN A 133 5.41 -16.14 4.17
N CYS A 134 6.31 -15.81 3.24
CA CYS A 134 7.05 -14.57 3.26
C CYS A 134 6.28 -13.43 2.57
N ALA A 135 6.23 -12.27 3.20
CA ALA A 135 5.64 -11.04 2.66
C ALA A 135 6.66 -10.23 1.85
N THR A 136 7.91 -10.16 2.30
CA THR A 136 9.02 -9.55 1.53
C THR A 136 10.29 -10.36 1.72
N CYS A 137 11.08 -10.54 0.66
CA CYS A 137 12.30 -11.35 0.67
C CYS A 137 13.45 -10.63 -0.06
N SER A 138 14.70 -11.03 0.21
CA SER A 138 15.88 -10.57 -0.56
C SER A 138 16.12 -11.42 -1.80
N ASP A 139 15.77 -12.69 -1.70
CA ASP A 139 16.01 -13.74 -2.68
C ASP A 139 15.02 -14.89 -2.43
N ALA A 140 15.12 -15.97 -3.21
CA ALA A 140 14.22 -17.12 -3.13
C ALA A 140 14.24 -17.87 -1.78
N LYS A 141 15.22 -17.63 -0.90
CA LYS A 141 15.43 -18.35 0.37
C LYS A 141 15.39 -17.45 1.60
N THR A 142 15.71 -16.17 1.46
CA THR A 142 15.87 -15.25 2.59
C THR A 142 14.63 -14.38 2.77
N CYS A 143 13.81 -14.68 3.78
CA CYS A 143 12.66 -13.87 4.12
C CYS A 143 13.02 -12.68 5.04
N LYS A 144 12.55 -11.47 4.69
CA LYS A 144 12.70 -10.25 5.51
C LYS A 144 11.50 -10.02 6.43
N THR A 145 10.29 -10.17 5.90
CA THR A 145 9.05 -10.00 6.68
C THR A 145 8.08 -11.12 6.38
N CYS A 146 7.38 -11.58 7.42
CA CYS A 146 6.38 -12.64 7.30
C CYS A 146 5.00 -12.11 6.97
N LYS A 147 4.20 -12.92 6.27
CA LYS A 147 2.77 -12.67 6.10
C LYS A 147 2.06 -12.70 7.46
N THR A 148 0.92 -12.03 7.54
CA THR A 148 0.06 -12.03 8.74
C THR A 148 -0.22 -13.46 9.21
N GLY A 149 -0.04 -13.71 10.51
CA GLY A 149 -0.21 -15.04 11.12
C GLY A 149 1.05 -15.92 11.16
N TYR A 150 2.17 -15.45 10.61
CA TYR A 150 3.45 -16.17 10.64
C TYR A 150 4.51 -15.40 11.41
N LYS A 151 5.47 -16.11 11.99
CA LYS A 151 6.61 -15.55 12.72
C LYS A 151 7.94 -15.92 12.03
N PRO A 152 8.96 -15.05 12.11
CA PRO A 152 10.29 -15.36 11.58
C PRO A 152 10.92 -16.55 12.33
N ASP A 153 11.46 -17.51 11.58
CA ASP A 153 12.35 -18.55 12.08
C ASP A 153 13.80 -18.16 11.75
N THR A 154 14.53 -17.74 12.78
CA THR A 154 15.92 -17.27 12.66
C THR A 154 16.92 -18.36 12.30
N LYS A 155 16.55 -19.65 12.39
CA LYS A 155 17.43 -20.75 11.99
C LYS A 155 17.39 -21.00 10.48
N THR A 156 16.24 -20.78 9.88
CA THR A 156 15.98 -21.10 8.47
C THR A 156 15.84 -19.85 7.60
N ASN A 157 15.78 -18.65 8.20
CA ASN A 157 15.43 -17.39 7.54
C ASN A 157 14.06 -17.47 6.82
N THR A 158 13.13 -18.27 7.37
CA THR A 158 11.79 -18.48 6.81
C THR A 158 10.68 -18.04 7.76
N CYS A 159 9.42 -18.27 7.39
CA CYS A 159 8.25 -17.90 8.18
C CYS A 159 7.42 -19.13 8.52
N ALA A 160 7.29 -19.41 9.82
CA ALA A 160 6.52 -20.53 10.35
C ALA A 160 5.25 -20.02 11.06
N LYS A 161 4.18 -20.83 11.04
CA LYS A 161 3.00 -20.55 11.86
C LYS A 161 3.41 -20.64 13.33
N SER A 162 2.88 -19.73 14.14
CA SER A 162 2.97 -19.85 15.60
C SER A 162 1.98 -20.89 16.11
N ASP A 163 2.14 -22.12 15.67
CA ASP A 163 1.61 -23.28 16.38
C ASP A 163 2.79 -23.86 17.15
N ALA A 164 2.60 -24.12 18.44
CA ALA A 164 3.63 -24.58 19.35
C ALA A 164 4.20 -25.96 18.95
N SER A 165 5.06 -26.04 17.94
CA SER A 165 5.99 -27.14 17.62
C SER A 165 6.69 -26.79 16.31
N ALA A 166 7.98 -26.43 16.30
CA ALA A 166 9.04 -27.43 16.17
C ALA A 166 10.39 -26.88 16.64
N SER A 167 10.59 -26.90 17.94
CA SER A 167 11.92 -27.11 18.50
C SER A 167 11.80 -27.92 19.78
N THR A 168 11.17 -29.08 19.74
CA THR A 168 11.62 -30.14 20.64
C THR A 168 13.06 -30.46 20.21
N PRO A 169 14.08 -30.25 21.05
CA PRO A 169 15.37 -30.85 20.77
C PRO A 169 15.14 -32.35 20.61
N LYS A 170 15.94 -32.96 19.73
CA LYS A 170 15.93 -34.37 19.31
C LYS A 170 16.21 -35.38 20.46
N ALA A 171 15.84 -35.04 21.69
CA ALA A 171 16.15 -35.74 22.94
C ALA A 171 14.92 -36.29 23.69
N VAL A 172 13.68 -35.95 23.30
CA VAL A 172 12.48 -36.38 24.05
C VAL A 172 11.93 -37.75 23.61
N MET A 173 12.38 -38.31 22.49
CA MET A 173 11.99 -39.68 22.08
C MET A 173 12.78 -40.81 22.77
N MET A 174 13.57 -40.54 23.82
CA MET A 174 14.23 -41.58 24.61
C MET A 174 13.57 -41.89 25.96
N PHE A 175 12.73 -41.00 26.51
CA PHE A 175 12.20 -41.18 27.86
C PHE A 175 10.92 -42.05 27.94
N SER A 176 10.21 -42.25 26.82
CA SER A 176 9.01 -43.09 26.82
C SER A 176 9.30 -44.60 26.82
N CYS A 177 10.57 -45.03 26.64
CA CYS A 177 10.91 -46.46 26.60
C CYS A 177 11.31 -47.02 27.98
N MET A 178 11.81 -46.19 28.91
CA MET A 178 12.20 -46.65 30.26
C MET A 178 11.02 -46.83 31.22
N VAL A 179 9.89 -46.16 30.99
CA VAL A 179 8.69 -46.30 31.85
C VAL A 179 7.93 -47.61 31.57
N PHE A 180 7.99 -48.13 30.34
CA PHE A 180 7.36 -49.41 29.99
C PHE A 180 8.11 -50.64 30.55
N LEU A 181 9.43 -50.56 30.77
CA LEU A 181 10.20 -51.64 31.39
C LEU A 181 10.02 -51.71 32.92
N CYS A 182 9.70 -50.59 33.57
CA CYS A 182 9.55 -50.54 35.03
C CYS A 182 8.19 -51.12 35.51
N THR A 183 7.16 -51.09 34.66
CA THR A 183 5.82 -51.60 35.02
C THR A 183 5.66 -53.12 34.82
N MET A 184 6.55 -53.76 34.04
CA MET A 184 6.57 -55.23 33.90
C MET A 184 7.25 -55.95 35.08
N PHE A 185 8.00 -55.25 35.94
CA PHE A 185 8.68 -55.86 37.09
C PHE A 185 7.86 -55.83 38.40
N LEU A 186 6.70 -55.17 38.41
CA LEU A 186 5.78 -55.08 39.56
C LEU A 186 4.59 -56.03 39.47
N MET A 187 4.56 -56.93 38.47
CA MET A 187 3.56 -57.99 38.31
C MET A 187 4.18 -59.40 38.40
N MET A 188 5.24 -59.56 39.20
CA MET A 188 5.74 -60.87 39.66
C MET A 188 5.72 -60.93 41.18
#